data_AF-A0A9D6CD43-F1
#
_entry.id   AF-A0A9D6CD43-F1
#
_cell.length_a   1.000
_cell.length_b   1.000
_cell.length_c   1.000
_cell.angle_alpha   90.00
_cell.angle_beta   90.00
_cell.angle_gamma   90.00
#
_symmetry.space_group_name_H-M   'P 1'
#
loop_
_entity.id
_entity.type
_entity.pdbx_description
1 polymer ?
#
loop_
_entity_poly.entity_id
_entity_poly.type
_entity_poly.pdbx_seq_one_letter_code
_entity_poly.pdbx_strand_id
1 'polypeptide(L)'
;MTTETGTPAAATANAEDLHQLAELANLVTAARDAMSDDIVTRLAGAMSEGITLLDRLTRNEGLIYLLQELDRPENQHFLVSMANAFTQASRELATTPQAKGGLVCALRLVQDPGVLEGLRLVSLVGSRLSKSMREMHRHGV
;
A
#
# COMPACT_ATOMS: atom_id res chain seq x y z
N MET A 1 -54.94 -60.99 34.75
CA MET A 1 -53.47 -60.94 34.83
C MET A 1 -52.97 -60.40 33.49
N THR A 2 -52.87 -59.10 33.22
CA THR A 2 -52.06 -58.02 33.85
C THR A 2 -50.60 -58.40 34.08
N THR A 3 -49.75 -58.06 33.10
CA THR A 3 -48.37 -57.50 33.15
C THR A 3 -47.84 -57.56 31.70
N GLU A 4 -47.06 -56.66 31.11
CA GLU A 4 -46.53 -55.34 31.43
C GLU A 4 -46.11 -54.69 30.09
N THR A 5 -46.37 -53.40 29.99
CA THR A 5 -45.84 -52.41 29.03
C THR A 5 -44.32 -52.32 29.05
N GLY A 6 -43.66 -52.09 27.89
CA GLY A 6 -42.26 -51.65 27.87
C GLY A 6 -41.53 -51.65 26.53
N THR A 7 -41.92 -50.76 25.60
CA THR A 7 -41.03 -49.96 24.73
C THR A 7 -39.89 -50.62 23.92
N PRO A 8 -39.96 -50.59 22.57
CA PRO A 8 -38.78 -50.42 21.72
C PRO A 8 -38.70 -49.02 21.05
N ALA A 9 -39.70 -48.16 21.25
CA ALA A 9 -39.77 -46.84 20.59
C ALA A 9 -38.60 -45.90 20.91
N ALA A 10 -37.98 -46.04 22.10
CA ALA A 10 -36.86 -45.20 22.50
C ALA A 10 -35.55 -45.55 21.76
N ALA A 11 -35.32 -46.81 21.38
CA ALA A 11 -34.07 -47.21 20.72
C ALA A 11 -34.03 -46.83 19.23
N THR A 12 -35.18 -46.87 18.54
CA THR A 12 -35.29 -46.46 17.14
C THR A 12 -35.31 -44.94 16.97
N ALA A 13 -35.97 -44.21 17.88
CA ALA A 13 -35.94 -42.74 17.87
C ALA A 13 -34.50 -42.21 18.04
N ASN A 14 -33.74 -42.77 18.99
CA ASN A 14 -32.34 -42.40 19.19
C ASN A 14 -31.44 -42.75 18.00
N ALA A 15 -31.68 -43.87 17.32
CA ALA A 15 -30.90 -44.26 16.15
C ALA A 15 -31.18 -43.36 14.93
N GLU A 16 -32.43 -42.93 14.76
CA GLU A 16 -32.82 -42.02 13.69
C GLU A 16 -32.33 -40.58 13.95
N ASP A 17 -32.41 -40.10 15.20
CA ASP A 17 -31.84 -38.81 15.60
C ASP A 17 -30.31 -38.78 15.43
N LEU A 18 -29.62 -39.88 15.76
CA LEU A 18 -28.17 -40.02 15.52
C LEU A 18 -27.83 -40.03 14.03
N HIS A 19 -28.69 -40.61 13.19
CA HIS A 19 -28.52 -40.61 11.74
C HIS A 19 -28.72 -39.21 11.15
N GLN A 20 -29.75 -38.48 11.58
CA GLN A 20 -30.00 -37.10 11.15
C GLN A 20 -28.87 -36.15 11.60
N LEU A 21 -28.33 -36.33 12.81
CA LEU A 21 -27.15 -35.59 13.27
C LEU A 21 -25.90 -35.91 12.44
N ALA A 22 -25.72 -37.15 12.01
CA ALA A 22 -24.62 -37.55 11.14
C ALA A 22 -24.76 -36.95 9.73
N GLU A 23 -25.96 -36.91 9.16
CA GLU A 23 -26.22 -36.24 7.88
C GLU A 23 -26.00 -34.73 7.97
N LEU A 24 -26.43 -34.10 9.06
CA LEU A 24 -26.22 -32.67 9.29
C LEU A 24 -24.73 -32.35 9.51
N ALA A 25 -23.99 -33.21 10.23
CA ALA A 25 -22.54 -33.10 10.38
C ALA A 25 -21.80 -33.25 9.03
N ASN A 26 -22.25 -34.18 8.17
CA ASN A 26 -21.70 -34.34 6.83
C ASN A 26 -22.02 -33.14 5.93
N LEU A 27 -23.24 -32.60 6.00
CA LEU A 27 -23.64 -31.41 5.26
C LEU A 27 -22.85 -30.18 5.72
N VAL A 28 -22.66 -29.99 7.02
CA VAL A 28 -21.87 -28.89 7.59
C VAL A 28 -20.40 -29.04 7.21
N THR A 29 -19.86 -30.26 7.24
CA THR A 29 -18.49 -30.54 6.79
C THR A 29 -18.34 -30.21 5.30
N ALA A 30 -19.25 -30.66 4.45
CA ALA A 30 -19.23 -30.37 3.01
C ALA A 30 -19.43 -28.87 2.71
N ALA A 31 -20.31 -28.19 3.44
CA ALA A 31 -20.50 -26.74 3.30
C ALA A 31 -19.26 -25.95 3.75
N ARG A 32 -18.60 -26.39 4.81
CA ARG A 32 -17.34 -25.80 5.30
C ARG A 32 -16.20 -26.02 4.30
N ASP A 33 -16.11 -27.20 3.72
CA ASP A 33 -15.08 -27.56 2.74
C ASP A 33 -15.28 -26.79 1.44
N ALA A 34 -16.51 -26.75 0.90
CA ALA A 34 -16.83 -25.95 -0.29
C ALA A 34 -16.58 -24.44 -0.10
N MET A 35 -16.88 -23.91 1.09
CA MET A 35 -16.57 -22.52 1.43
C MET A 35 -15.06 -22.29 1.58
N SER A 36 -14.33 -23.25 2.14
CA SER A 36 -12.87 -23.20 2.25
C SER A 36 -12.22 -23.23 0.87
N ASP A 37 -12.66 -24.13 -0.02
CA ASP A 37 -12.13 -24.26 -1.37
C ASP A 37 -12.45 -23.04 -2.24
N ASP A 38 -13.65 -22.46 -2.15
CA ASP A 38 -13.99 -21.23 -2.87
C ASP A 38 -13.16 -20.04 -2.38
N ILE A 39 -13.02 -19.87 -1.05
CA ILE A 39 -12.19 -18.81 -0.47
C ILE A 39 -10.73 -19.01 -0.85
N VAL A 40 -10.20 -20.23 -0.76
CA VAL A 40 -8.82 -20.58 -1.14
C VAL A 40 -8.62 -20.35 -2.64
N THR A 41 -9.58 -20.69 -3.49
CA THR A 41 -9.50 -20.46 -4.94
C THR A 41 -9.49 -18.97 -5.26
N ARG A 42 -10.34 -18.18 -4.61
CA ARG A 42 -10.38 -16.71 -4.80
C ARG A 42 -9.15 -16.03 -4.24
N LEU A 43 -8.64 -16.48 -3.09
CA LEU A 43 -7.40 -15.98 -2.50
C LEU A 43 -6.20 -16.35 -3.38
N ALA A 44 -6.11 -17.60 -3.85
CA ALA A 44 -5.09 -18.05 -4.77
C ALA A 44 -5.16 -17.27 -6.09
N GLY A 45 -6.36 -16.98 -6.58
CA GLY A 45 -6.59 -16.09 -7.73
C GLY A 45 -6.07 -14.67 -7.49
N ALA A 46 -6.47 -14.04 -6.39
CA ALA A 46 -6.02 -12.69 -6.02
C ALA A 46 -4.51 -12.63 -5.77
N MET A 47 -3.91 -13.65 -5.16
CA MET A 47 -2.47 -13.75 -4.98
C MET A 47 -1.74 -13.98 -6.30
N SER A 48 -2.29 -14.79 -7.22
CA SER A 48 -1.72 -14.99 -8.55
C SER A 48 -1.76 -13.70 -9.38
N GLU A 49 -2.86 -12.94 -9.29
CA GLU A 49 -2.95 -11.60 -9.86
C GLU A 49 -1.98 -10.63 -9.20
N GLY A 50 -1.84 -10.67 -7.87
CA GLY A 50 -0.88 -9.87 -7.12
C GLY A 50 0.58 -10.15 -7.53
N ILE A 51 0.94 -11.43 -7.69
CA ILE A 51 2.26 -11.85 -8.17
C ILE A 51 2.47 -11.40 -9.62
N THR A 52 1.43 -11.46 -10.45
CA THR A 52 1.51 -10.99 -11.85
C THR A 52 1.70 -9.47 -11.91
N LEU A 53 1.01 -8.71 -11.07
CA LEU A 53 1.21 -7.27 -10.94
C LEU A 53 2.61 -6.95 -10.43
N LEU A 54 3.11 -7.72 -9.46
CA LEU A 54 4.47 -7.59 -8.94
C LEU A 54 5.51 -7.87 -10.04
N ASP A 55 5.33 -8.94 -10.83
CA ASP A 55 6.22 -9.26 -11.96
C ASP A 55 6.23 -8.14 -13.01
N ARG A 56 5.06 -7.57 -13.33
CA ARG A 56 4.98 -6.42 -14.23
C ARG A 56 5.62 -5.16 -13.65
N LEU A 57 5.51 -4.95 -12.34
CA LEU A 57 6.16 -3.85 -11.64
C LEU A 57 7.69 -4.02 -11.62
N THR A 58 8.16 -5.24 -11.39
CA THR A 58 9.59 -5.60 -11.43
C THR A 58 10.15 -5.57 -12.85
N ARG A 59 9.36 -5.89 -13.87
CA ARG A 59 9.73 -5.71 -15.29
C ARG A 59 9.64 -4.27 -15.76
N ASN A 60 9.06 -3.37 -14.96
CA ASN A 60 9.08 -1.95 -15.29
C ASN A 60 10.50 -1.42 -15.04
N GLU A 61 11.29 -1.38 -16.11
CA GLU A 61 12.68 -0.90 -16.07
C GLU A 61 12.78 0.50 -15.45
N GLY A 62 11.78 1.36 -15.65
CA GLY A 62 11.74 2.69 -15.06
C GLY A 62 11.65 2.69 -13.54
N LEU A 63 10.83 1.81 -12.95
CA LEU A 63 10.71 1.71 -11.49
C LEU A 63 11.91 1.04 -10.85
N ILE A 64 12.46 0.00 -11.48
CA ILE A 64 13.71 -0.63 -11.02
C ILE A 64 14.87 0.36 -11.11
N TYR A 65 14.96 1.10 -12.21
CA TYR A 65 15.96 2.15 -12.36
C TYR A 65 15.80 3.24 -11.30
N LEU A 66 14.56 3.71 -11.06
CA LEU A 66 14.28 4.69 -10.00
C LEU A 66 14.71 4.15 -8.63
N LEU A 67 14.39 2.89 -8.33
CA LEU A 67 14.76 2.26 -7.06
C LEU A 67 16.28 2.12 -6.92
N GLN A 68 16.98 1.70 -7.97
CA GLN A 68 18.45 1.64 -8.00
C GLN A 68 19.08 3.01 -7.82
N GLU A 69 18.53 4.03 -8.48
CA GLU A 69 19.00 5.40 -8.34
C GLU A 69 18.73 5.90 -6.91
N LEU A 70 17.59 5.57 -6.31
CA LEU A 70 17.26 5.90 -4.92
C LEU A 70 18.13 5.15 -3.91
N ASP A 71 18.61 3.95 -4.25
CA ASP A 71 19.48 3.12 -3.42
C ASP A 71 20.94 3.57 -3.45
N ARG A 72 21.31 4.45 -4.39
CA ARG A 72 22.66 5.03 -4.42
C ARG A 72 22.95 5.81 -3.13
N PRO A 73 24.12 5.62 -2.51
CA PRO A 73 24.44 6.26 -1.24
C PRO A 73 24.41 7.78 -1.33
N GLU A 74 24.75 8.36 -2.49
CA GLU A 74 24.66 9.80 -2.74
C GLU A 74 23.21 10.31 -2.69
N ASN A 75 22.28 9.57 -3.31
CA ASN A 75 20.87 9.94 -3.35
C ASN A 75 20.18 9.68 -2.01
N GLN A 76 20.50 8.58 -1.31
CA GLN A 76 20.04 8.34 0.06
C GLN A 76 20.47 9.48 0.99
N HIS A 77 21.73 9.89 0.92
CA HIS A 77 22.22 11.00 1.74
C HIS A 77 21.54 12.32 1.40
N PHE A 78 21.31 12.59 0.11
CA PHE A 78 20.55 13.74 -0.35
C PHE A 78 19.10 13.73 0.15
N LEU A 79 18.38 12.60 0.05
CA LEU A 79 16.99 12.46 0.52
C LEU A 79 16.88 12.67 2.02
N VAL A 80 17.78 12.07 2.79
CA VAL A 80 17.83 12.24 4.25
C VAL A 80 18.11 13.71 4.60
N SER A 81 19.05 14.35 3.90
CA SER A 81 19.37 15.76 4.10
C SER A 81 18.18 16.67 3.76
N MET A 82 17.51 16.42 2.63
CA MET A 82 16.33 17.17 2.21
C MET A 82 15.14 16.97 3.16
N ALA A 83 14.90 15.74 3.63
CA ALA A 83 13.85 15.44 4.61
C ALA A 83 14.13 16.11 5.96
N ASN A 84 15.39 16.12 6.40
CA ASN A 84 15.81 16.85 7.59
C ASN A 84 15.65 18.36 7.42
N ALA A 85 16.06 18.92 6.28
CA ALA A 85 15.90 20.33 5.97
C ALA A 85 14.41 20.74 5.95
N PHE A 86 13.55 19.92 5.36
CA PHE A 86 12.10 20.15 5.35
C PHE A 86 11.50 20.09 6.76
N THR A 87 11.89 19.09 7.56
CA THR A 87 11.44 18.95 8.94
C THR A 87 11.89 20.13 9.80
N GLN A 88 13.13 20.58 9.62
CA GLN A 88 13.69 21.74 10.32
C GLN A 88 12.97 23.02 9.89
N ALA A 89 12.80 23.27 8.59
CA ALA A 89 12.06 24.41 8.08
C ALA A 89 10.61 24.42 8.58
N SER A 90 9.93 23.25 8.59
CA SER A 90 8.58 23.12 9.14
C SER A 90 8.51 23.45 10.63
N ARG A 91 9.50 23.02 11.42
CA ARG A 91 9.59 23.37 12.85
C ARG A 91 9.88 24.85 13.05
N GLU A 92 10.79 25.42 12.27
CA GLU A 92 11.15 26.84 12.34
C GLU A 92 9.96 27.73 11.96
N LEU A 93 9.19 27.36 10.94
CA LEU A 93 7.94 28.05 10.61
C LEU A 93 6.88 27.91 11.73
N ALA A 94 6.85 26.78 12.43
CA ALA A 94 5.91 26.56 13.53
C ALA A 94 6.31 27.30 14.81
N THR A 95 7.60 27.56 15.03
CA THR A 95 8.12 28.26 16.22
C THR A 95 8.33 29.76 16.00
N THR A 96 8.40 30.22 14.75
CA THR A 96 8.58 31.64 14.41
C THR A 96 7.23 32.36 14.36
N PRO A 97 7.08 33.56 14.98
CA PRO A 97 5.89 34.39 14.83
C PRO A 97 5.60 34.66 13.35
N GLN A 98 4.32 34.71 12.96
CA GLN A 98 3.90 35.00 11.57
C GLN A 98 4.71 36.16 10.99
N ALA A 99 5.31 35.95 9.82
CA ALA A 99 6.15 36.94 9.16
C ALA A 99 5.42 38.30 9.14
N LYS A 100 6.06 39.37 9.61
CA LYS A 100 5.49 40.72 9.59
C LYS A 100 5.09 41.06 8.15
N GLY A 101 3.78 41.12 7.89
CA GLY A 101 3.23 41.44 6.58
C GLY A 101 3.64 42.86 6.13
N GLY A 102 4.03 42.99 4.86
CA GLY A 102 4.31 44.28 4.22
C GLY A 102 5.15 44.16 2.94
N LEU A 103 4.94 45.08 1.99
CA LEU A 103 5.68 45.15 0.72
C LEU A 103 7.21 45.25 0.94
N VAL A 104 7.64 45.90 2.03
CA VAL A 104 9.06 46.03 2.40
C VAL A 104 9.67 44.69 2.81
N CYS A 105 8.91 43.84 3.52
CA CYS A 105 9.38 42.52 3.92
C CYS A 105 9.47 41.58 2.72
N ALA A 106 8.51 41.66 1.79
CA ALA A 106 8.57 40.94 0.51
C ALA A 106 9.78 41.36 -0.34
N LEU A 107 10.06 42.66 -0.45
CA LEU A 107 11.23 43.17 -1.17
C LEU A 107 12.55 42.72 -0.53
N ARG A 108 12.64 42.71 0.80
CA ARG A 108 13.82 42.20 1.51
C ARG A 108 14.01 40.70 1.36
N LEU A 109 12.92 39.92 1.36
CA LEU A 109 12.97 38.47 1.17
C LEU A 109 13.48 38.10 -0.22
N VAL A 110 13.06 38.83 -1.26
CA VAL A 110 13.57 38.63 -2.63
C VAL A 110 15.04 39.03 -2.78
N GLN A 111 15.49 40.00 -1.98
CA GLN A 111 16.89 40.44 -1.95
C GLN A 111 17.79 39.54 -1.08
N ASP A 112 17.21 38.58 -0.37
CA ASP A 112 17.97 37.63 0.44
C ASP A 112 18.74 36.67 -0.48
N PRO A 113 20.08 36.58 -0.36
CA PRO A 113 20.89 35.68 -1.18
C PRO A 113 20.46 34.22 -1.06
N GLY A 114 19.98 33.78 0.12
CA GLY A 114 19.51 32.42 0.32
C GLY A 114 18.25 32.09 -0.50
N VAL A 115 17.33 33.06 -0.64
CA VAL A 115 16.12 32.89 -1.46
C VAL A 115 16.47 32.84 -2.95
N LEU A 116 17.41 33.68 -3.38
CA LEU A 116 17.90 33.66 -4.76
C LEU A 116 18.61 32.35 -5.11
N GLU A 117 19.45 31.83 -4.21
CA GLU A 117 20.12 30.55 -4.38
C GLU A 117 19.14 29.37 -4.42
N GLY A 118 18.11 29.39 -3.56
CA GLY A 118 17.03 28.40 -3.58
C GLY A 118 16.25 28.42 -4.91
N LEU A 119 15.84 29.60 -5.37
CA LEU A 119 15.18 29.75 -6.68
C LEU A 119 16.08 29.28 -7.84
N ARG A 120 17.38 29.56 -7.77
CA ARG A 120 18.35 29.10 -8.76
C ARG A 120 18.48 27.58 -8.76
N LEU A 121 18.49 26.94 -7.59
CA LEU A 121 18.52 25.49 -7.46
C LEU A 121 17.28 24.86 -8.11
N VAL A 122 16.09 25.35 -7.75
CA VAL A 122 14.82 24.87 -8.33
C VAL A 122 14.79 25.05 -9.85
N SER A 123 15.25 26.20 -10.34
CA SER A 123 15.36 26.47 -11.79
C SER A 123 16.33 25.50 -12.48
N LEU A 124 17.48 25.23 -11.87
CA LEU A 124 18.47 24.30 -12.43
C LEU A 124 17.91 22.87 -12.49
N VAL A 125 17.24 22.40 -11.43
CA VAL A 125 16.58 21.10 -11.40
C VAL A 125 15.51 21.01 -12.49
N GLY A 126 14.64 22.03 -12.60
CA GLY A 126 13.58 22.09 -13.61
C GLY A 126 14.13 22.10 -15.05
N SER A 127 15.23 22.82 -15.30
CA SER A 127 15.86 22.87 -16.62
C SER A 127 16.40 21.51 -17.06
N ARG A 128 17.00 20.74 -16.15
CA ARG A 128 17.53 19.39 -16.41
C ARG A 128 16.41 18.39 -16.67
N LEU A 129 15.34 18.46 -15.87
CA LEU A 129 14.16 17.61 -16.05
C LEU A 129 13.48 17.89 -17.41
N SER A 130 13.29 19.16 -17.75
CA SER A 130 12.68 19.57 -19.02
C SER A 130 13.53 19.16 -20.24
N LYS A 131 14.86 19.16 -20.10
CA LYS A 131 15.77 18.69 -21.14
C LYS A 131 15.68 17.17 -21.31
N SER A 132 15.71 16.41 -20.22
CA SER A 132 15.54 14.95 -20.22
C SER A 132 14.21 14.52 -20.86
N MET A 133 13.10 15.17 -20.47
CA MET A 133 11.78 14.89 -21.06
C MET A 133 11.71 15.17 -22.56
N ARG A 134 12.40 16.22 -23.04
CA ARG A 134 12.49 16.55 -24.47
C ARG A 134 13.37 15.57 -25.25
N GLU A 135 14.43 15.07 -24.64
CA GLU A 135 15.29 14.03 -25.21
C GLU A 135 14.53 12.70 -25.34
N MET A 136 13.76 12.33 -24.32
CA MET A 136 12.91 11.14 -24.34
C MET A 136 11.82 11.23 -25.44
N HIS A 137 11.15 12.37 -25.60
CA HIS A 137 10.18 12.58 -26.69
C HIS A 137 10.82 12.57 -28.08
N ARG A 138 12.10 12.97 -28.20
CA ARG A 138 12.83 12.99 -29.47
C ARG A 138 13.36 11.60 -29.84
N HIS A 139 13.61 10.74 -28.86
CA HIS A 139 14.12 9.39 -29.05
C HIS A 139 13.06 8.29 -29.17
N GLY A 140 11.77 8.64 -29.14
CA GLY A 140 10.68 7.73 -29.54
C GLY A 140 10.67 6.41 -28.78
N VAL A 141 10.26 6.47 -27.52
CA VAL A 141 9.59 5.34 -26.84
C VAL A 141 8.10 5.59 -26.93
#